data_AF-A0A6G1D1R9-F1
#
_entry.id   AF-A0A6G1D1R9-F1
#
_cell.length_a   1.000
_cell.length_b   1.000
_cell.length_c   1.000
_cell.angle_alpha   90.00
_cell.angle_beta   90.00
_cell.angle_gamma   90.00
#
_symmetry.space_group_name_H-M   'P 1'
#
loop_
_entity.id
_entity.type
_entity.pdbx_description
1 polymer ?
#
loop_
_entity_poly.entity_id
_entity_poly.type
_entity_poly.pdbx_seq_one_letter_code
_entity_poly.pdbx_strand_id
1 'polypeptide(L)'
;MRYTDDAETIHAKCHDAVQVYSVDLKQIKCGLRWPIDVFGHVAVRHSVDRKRNVVFNRGRDNCQTLMARMQELRAGTSLTN
;
A
#
# COMPACT_ATOMS: atom_id res chain seq x y z
N MET A 1 6.58 -14.28 20.22
CA MET A 1 5.61 -13.19 20.42
C MET A 1 4.54 -13.68 21.36
N ARG A 2 4.38 -13.08 22.54
CA ARG A 2 3.31 -13.40 23.47
C ARG A 2 2.20 -12.36 23.30
N TYR A 3 0.99 -12.85 23.11
CA TYR A 3 -0.20 -12.07 22.82
C TYR A 3 -0.83 -11.72 24.18
N THR A 4 -0.73 -10.47 24.62
CA THR A 4 -1.47 -9.95 25.77
C THR A 4 -2.76 -9.33 25.25
N ASP A 5 -3.71 -10.19 24.89
CA ASP A 5 -5.11 -9.79 24.97
C ASP A 5 -5.56 -10.26 26.35
N ASP A 6 -5.87 -9.30 27.23
CA ASP A 6 -6.46 -9.59 28.52
C ASP A 6 -7.78 -10.33 28.31
N ALA A 7 -8.06 -11.33 29.16
CA ALA A 7 -9.27 -12.13 29.11
C ALA A 7 -10.52 -11.34 29.57
N GLU A 8 -10.64 -10.08 29.17
CA GLU A 8 -11.82 -9.26 29.42
C GLU A 8 -12.78 -9.43 28.25
N THR A 9 -13.89 -10.12 28.54
CA THR A 9 -15.15 -10.16 27.80
C THR A 9 -15.03 -10.08 26.28
N ILE A 10 -15.28 -11.23 25.62
CA ILE A 10 -15.37 -11.39 24.16
C ILE A 10 -16.59 -10.61 23.64
N HIS A 11 -16.50 -9.29 23.61
CA HIS A 11 -17.44 -8.44 22.90
C HIS A 11 -16.97 -8.36 21.46
N ALA A 12 -17.84 -8.76 20.52
CA ALA A 12 -17.65 -8.44 19.11
C ALA A 12 -17.66 -6.91 18.98
N LYS A 13 -16.47 -6.30 18.90
CA LYS A 13 -16.33 -4.87 18.65
C LYS A 13 -16.38 -4.68 17.13
N CYS A 14 -17.37 -3.92 16.65
CA CYS A 14 -17.34 -3.38 15.30
C CYS A 14 -16.22 -2.35 15.22
N HIS A 15 -15.52 -2.42 14.10
CA HIS A 15 -14.16 -2.02 14.00
C HIS A 15 -14.03 -1.67 12.52
N ASP A 16 -13.81 -0.39 12.21
CA ASP A 16 -13.70 0.04 10.81
C ASP A 16 -12.59 -0.75 10.13
N ALA A 17 -12.60 -0.92 8.81
CA ALA A 17 -11.51 -1.59 8.11
C ALA A 17 -11.11 -0.75 6.90
N VAL A 18 -9.81 -0.65 6.63
CA VAL A 18 -9.29 0.08 5.47
C VAL A 18 -8.79 -0.91 4.43
N GLN A 19 -9.40 -0.86 3.24
CA GLN A 19 -8.94 -1.57 2.05
C GLN A 19 -8.23 -0.57 1.12
N VAL A 20 -6.98 -0.89 0.75
CA VAL A 20 -6.19 -0.07 -0.18
C VAL A 20 -6.31 -0.66 -1.57
N TYR A 21 -6.85 0.10 -2.52
CA TYR A 21 -7.02 -0.33 -3.91
C TYR A 21 -5.87 0.12 -4.81
N SER A 22 -5.39 1.35 -4.64
CA SER A 22 -4.30 1.90 -5.43
C SER A 22 -3.43 2.86 -4.63
N VAL A 23 -2.19 3.01 -5.10
CA VAL A 23 -1.25 4.02 -4.64
C VAL A 23 -0.58 4.59 -5.88
N ASP A 24 -0.65 5.90 -6.03
CA ASP A 24 -0.12 6.61 -7.19
C ASP A 24 0.89 7.69 -6.74
N LEU A 25 1.98 7.82 -7.49
CA LEU A 25 3.00 8.85 -7.23
C LEU A 25 2.59 10.17 -7.86
N LYS A 26 2.23 11.18 -7.07
CA LYS A 26 1.79 12.48 -7.63
C LYS A 26 2.94 13.35 -8.17
N GLN A 27 4.12 13.29 -7.56
CA GLN A 27 5.24 14.14 -7.96
C GLN A 27 6.58 13.53 -7.52
N ILE A 28 7.62 13.73 -8.33
CA ILE A 28 9.02 13.51 -7.94
C ILE A 28 9.68 14.86 -7.61
N LYS A 29 10.45 14.92 -6.53
CA LYS A 29 11.13 16.14 -6.02
C LYS A 29 12.64 15.90 -5.89
N CYS A 30 13.37 16.90 -5.41
CA CYS A 30 14.80 16.79 -5.08
C CYS A 30 15.70 16.43 -6.28
N GLY A 31 15.37 16.93 -7.48
CA GLY A 31 16.17 16.70 -8.69
C GLY A 31 16.04 15.30 -9.29
N LEU A 32 15.15 14.47 -8.75
CA LEU A 32 14.82 13.16 -9.33
C LEU A 32 14.19 13.35 -10.72
N ARG A 33 14.56 12.50 -11.67
CA ARG A 33 14.06 12.50 -13.05
C ARG A 33 13.47 11.14 -13.38
N TRP A 34 12.54 11.13 -14.32
CA TRP A 34 12.02 9.89 -14.88
C TRP A 34 13.04 9.26 -15.85
N PRO A 35 13.09 7.91 -15.96
CA PRO A 35 12.43 6.94 -15.09
C PRO A 35 13.06 6.88 -13.70
N ILE A 36 12.27 6.48 -12.70
CA ILE A 36 12.75 6.29 -11.32
C ILE A 36 12.54 4.85 -10.87
N ASP A 37 13.57 4.27 -10.26
CA ASP A 37 13.49 2.96 -9.64
C ASP A 37 13.05 3.08 -8.18
N VAL A 38 11.93 2.46 -7.86
CA VAL A 38 11.37 2.45 -6.51
C VAL A 38 11.54 1.06 -5.90
N PHE A 39 12.08 1.02 -4.69
CA PHE A 39 12.21 -0.19 -3.88
C PHE A 39 11.89 0.14 -2.41
N GLY A 40 11.66 -0.90 -1.61
CA GLY A 40 11.31 -0.80 -0.20
C GLY A 40 9.92 -1.38 0.06
N HIS A 41 9.35 -0.97 1.20
CA HIS A 41 8.09 -1.50 1.69
C HIS A 41 7.15 -0.38 2.15
N VAL A 42 5.91 -0.42 1.69
CA VAL A 42 4.81 0.44 2.16
C VAL A 42 3.76 -0.47 2.80
N ALA A 43 3.40 -0.20 4.04
CA ALA A 43 2.24 -0.82 4.67
C ALA A 43 1.36 0.19 5.36
N VAL A 44 0.06 -0.12 5.37
CA VAL A 44 -0.95 0.63 6.09
C VAL A 44 -1.30 -0.16 7.35
N ARG A 45 -1.38 0.53 8.49
CA ARG A 45 -1.89 -0.03 9.73
C ARG A 45 -3.37 0.28 9.83
N HIS A 46 -4.18 -0.72 10.16
CA HIS A 46 -5.55 -0.48 10.56
C HIS A 46 -5.75 -0.82 12.05
N SER A 47 -6.79 -0.26 12.67
CA SER A 47 -7.06 -0.40 14.10
C SER A 47 -7.44 -1.83 14.54
N VAL A 48 -7.93 -2.62 13.60
CA VAL A 48 -8.55 -3.93 13.80
C VAL A 48 -7.55 -5.07 13.66
N ASP A 49 -6.72 -4.99 12.63
CA ASP A 49 -5.60 -5.91 12.47
C ASP A 49 -4.30 -5.14 12.61
N ARG A 50 -3.55 -5.46 13.67
CA ARG A 50 -2.14 -5.05 13.75
C ARG A 50 -1.30 -5.75 12.67
N LYS A 51 -1.88 -6.68 11.91
CA LYS A 51 -1.30 -7.26 10.70
C LYS A 51 -1.17 -6.15 9.66
N ARG A 52 0.06 -5.93 9.23
CA ARG A 52 0.41 -4.82 8.33
C ARG A 52 -0.13 -5.17 6.94
N ASN A 53 -1.07 -4.40 6.42
CA ASN A 53 -1.47 -4.55 5.02
C ASN A 53 -0.34 -4.02 4.14
N VAL A 54 0.48 -4.93 3.63
CA VAL A 54 1.63 -4.62 2.78
C VAL A 54 1.12 -4.25 1.39
N VAL A 55 1.25 -2.98 1.02
CA VAL A 55 0.77 -2.43 -0.25
C VAL A 55 1.87 -2.42 -1.31
N PHE A 56 3.13 -2.32 -0.88
CA PHE A 56 4.29 -2.38 -1.76
C PHE A 56 5.42 -3.12 -1.04
N ASN A 57 6.10 -4.03 -1.71
CA ASN A 57 7.27 -4.73 -1.18
C ASN A 57 8.19 -5.16 -2.33
N ARG A 58 9.28 -4.43 -2.51
CA ARG A 58 10.26 -4.68 -3.58
C ARG A 58 11.67 -4.55 -3.01
N GLY A 59 12.53 -5.51 -3.34
CA GLY A 59 13.96 -5.45 -3.03
C GLY A 59 14.71 -4.49 -3.95
N ARG A 60 15.95 -4.12 -3.58
CA ARG A 60 16.83 -3.30 -4.43
C ARG A 60 17.26 -4.00 -5.72
N ASP A 61 17.32 -5.32 -5.67
CA ASP A 61 17.62 -6.22 -6.79
C ASP A 61 16.41 -6.41 -7.72
N ASN A 62 15.22 -6.02 -7.30
CA ASN A 62 13.98 -6.16 -8.05
C ASN A 62 13.10 -4.91 -7.91
N CYS A 63 13.66 -3.75 -8.27
CA CYS A 63 12.95 -2.47 -8.26
C CYS A 63 11.69 -2.50 -9.13
N GLN A 64 10.79 -1.54 -8.88
CA GLN A 64 9.77 -1.17 -9.85
C GLN A 64 10.20 0.13 -10.52
N THR A 65 10.46 0.06 -11.83
CA THR A 65 10.73 1.25 -12.63
C THR A 65 9.43 1.95 -12.96
N LEU A 66 9.31 3.20 -12.56
CA LEU A 66 8.18 4.06 -12.87
C LEU A 66 8.56 5.07 -13.94
N MET A 67 7.67 5.28 -14.91
CA MET A 67 7.80 6.26 -15.99
C MET A 67 6.73 7.34 -15.85
N ALA A 68 6.99 8.55 -16.36
CA ALA A 68 6.04 9.66 -16.34
C ALA A 68 4.64 9.27 -16.89
N ARG A 69 4.61 8.51 -17.99
CA ARG A 69 3.40 8.03 -18.68
C ARG A 69 2.64 6.90 -17.97
N MET A 70 3.21 6.26 -16.94
CA MET A 70 2.52 5.16 -16.23
C MET A 70 1.33 5.65 -15.39
N GLN A 71 1.17 6.97 -15.22
CA GLN A 71 0.00 7.60 -14.61
C GLN A 71 -1.26 7.50 -15.50
N GLU A 72 -1.10 7.45 -16.83
CA GLU A 72 -2.22 7.51 -17.77
C GLU A 72 -2.84 6.14 -18.06
N LEU A 73 -2.05 5.06 -17.98
CA LEU A 73 -2.48 3.70 -18.32
C LEU A 73 -3.46 3.07 -17.31
N ARG A 74 -3.69 3.68 -16.15
CA ARG A 74 -4.66 3.20 -15.14
C ARG A 74 -6.00 3.94 -15.17
N ALA A 75 -6.13 5.01 -15.94
CA ALA A 75 -7.38 5.76 -16.06
C ALA A 75 -8.38 5.12 -17.05
N GLY A 76 -8.01 4.02 -17.72
CA GLY A 76 -8.83 3.39 -18.75
C GLY A 76 -8.79 1.88 -18.68
N THR A 77 -9.61 1.28 -17.83
CA THR A 77 -10.21 -0.06 -18.05
C THR A 77 -11.49 -0.15 -17.22
N SER A 78 -12.47 0.69 -17.57
CA SER A 78 -13.87 0.35 -17.30
C SER A 78 -14.28 -0.68 -18.34
N LEU A 79 -14.08 -1.97 -18.04
CA LEU A 79 -14.76 -3.03 -18.77
C LEU A 79 -16.21 -3.04 -18.28
N THR A 80 -17.10 -2.41 -19.03
CA THR A 80 -18.54 -2.59 -18.92
C THR A 80 -18.89 -3.94 -19.55
N ASN A 81 -19.56 -4.81 -18.79
CA ASN A 81 -20.49 -5.80 -19.32
C ASN A 81 -21.92 -5.30 -19.06
#